data_AF-A0A9P7DXT0-F1
#
_entry.id   AF-A0A9P7DXT0-F1
#
_cell.length_a   1.000
_cell.length_b   1.000
_cell.length_c   1.000
_cell.angle_alpha   90.00
_cell.angle_beta   90.00
_cell.angle_gamma   90.00
#
_symmetry.space_group_name_H-M   'P 1'
#
loop_
_entity.id
_entity.type
_entity.pdbx_description
1 polymer ?
#
loop_
_entity_poly.entity_id
_entity_poly.type
_entity_poly.pdbx_seq_one_letter_code
_entity_poly.pdbx_strand_id
1 'polypeptide(L)'
;MSPFSISSPNVLSDAFRTTLHLGSNRNTVTTSSDGSVDHSGLQVDSSSGVTEPPAPDSNGTRVQSPAAVTLPPYTGSYQQPLSDEARIKKQQELFDSVIDGQLGTIPVRLIDTLSGKLCSTGELYARFKESRNYKEVQTKIIRANEKEMKVAVDAFFEYAMLSHRWSTTVEDEPTYDHIKGEESIYDLKTPPGIEKLQQFCKVARENHFRWAWSDTCCIDKTNNVELQESIISMFSWYRLSSVTITYLSDVTDEESFRNSVWFTRGWTLQELIAPGLVWFYKKDWTPYIDSKQNHKNDPHVVKIISEVTSIDATDLNKFVPGLHVGSDEVKKRMSWLASRKTAKIEDMAYCMMGRLPPFG
;
A
#
# COMPACT_ATOMS: atom_id res chain seq x y z
N MET A 1 25.80 24.66 -23.37
CA MET A 1 25.54 23.22 -23.59
C MET A 1 24.33 22.84 -22.76
N SER A 2 23.29 22.31 -23.42
CA SER A 2 21.90 22.28 -22.97
C SER A 2 21.63 21.33 -21.78
N PRO A 3 20.66 21.65 -20.89
CA PRO A 3 20.19 20.73 -19.86
C PRO A 3 19.36 19.61 -20.48
N PHE A 4 19.47 18.39 -19.94
CA PHE A 4 18.72 17.22 -20.39
C PHE A 4 17.20 17.43 -20.20
N SER A 5 16.51 17.68 -21.31
CA SER A 5 15.05 17.66 -21.41
C SER A 5 14.56 16.24 -21.69
N ILE A 6 13.73 15.68 -20.79
CA ILE A 6 12.93 14.48 -21.07
C ILE A 6 11.66 14.94 -21.77
N SER A 7 11.65 14.88 -23.11
CA SER A 7 10.42 15.01 -23.90
C SER A 7 9.69 13.67 -23.91
N SER A 8 8.52 13.59 -23.29
CA SER A 8 7.54 12.52 -23.51
C SER A 8 6.26 13.12 -24.13
N PRO A 9 5.60 12.43 -25.07
CA PRO A 9 4.56 13.03 -25.91
C PRO A 9 3.23 13.20 -25.15
N ASN A 10 2.75 14.45 -25.11
CA ASN A 10 1.42 15.06 -24.94
C ASN A 10 0.12 14.26 -24.60
N VAL A 11 0.13 13.00 -24.20
CA VAL A 11 -1.13 12.23 -23.96
C VAL A 11 -1.75 12.54 -22.59
N LEU A 12 -0.97 13.03 -21.61
CA LEU A 12 -1.41 13.21 -20.21
C LEU A 12 -2.00 14.59 -19.89
N SER A 13 -1.80 15.59 -20.76
CA SER A 13 -2.48 16.90 -20.69
C SER A 13 -4.01 16.74 -20.76
N ASP A 14 -4.47 15.81 -21.60
CA ASP A 14 -5.89 15.68 -21.90
C ASP A 14 -6.65 14.95 -20.79
N ALA A 15 -6.05 13.92 -20.18
CA ALA A 15 -6.63 13.24 -19.01
C ALA A 15 -6.82 14.20 -17.83
N PHE A 16 -5.84 15.10 -17.59
CA PHE A 16 -5.93 16.11 -16.53
C PHE A 16 -7.02 17.17 -16.81
N ARG A 17 -7.22 17.56 -18.07
CA ARG A 17 -8.31 18.46 -18.49
C ARG A 17 -9.69 17.82 -18.39
N THR A 18 -9.82 16.53 -18.71
CA THR A 18 -11.10 15.81 -18.65
C THR A 18 -11.60 15.68 -17.20
N THR A 19 -10.72 15.40 -16.25
CA THR A 19 -11.10 15.25 -14.83
C THR A 19 -11.50 16.59 -14.19
N LEU A 20 -10.86 17.71 -14.57
CA LEU A 20 -11.24 19.05 -14.09
C LEU A 20 -12.57 19.53 -14.70
N HIS A 21 -12.88 19.19 -15.96
CA HIS A 21 -14.14 19.59 -16.59
C HIS A 21 -15.36 18.79 -16.14
N LEU A 22 -15.19 17.54 -15.70
CA LEU A 22 -16.28 16.74 -15.14
C LEU A 22 -16.76 17.23 -13.76
N GLY A 23 -15.94 18.01 -13.04
CA GLY A 23 -16.31 18.62 -11.75
C GLY A 23 -17.05 19.96 -11.86
N SER A 24 -17.12 20.58 -13.05
CA SER A 24 -17.65 21.95 -13.19
C SER A 24 -19.03 22.04 -13.87
N ASN A 25 -19.62 20.92 -14.31
CA ASN A 25 -20.89 20.91 -15.04
C ASN A 25 -21.96 20.03 -14.38
N ARG A 26 -22.39 20.38 -13.17
CA ARG A 26 -23.76 20.09 -12.69
C ARG A 26 -24.19 21.17 -11.71
N ASN A 27 -24.86 22.21 -12.21
CA ASN A 27 -26.10 22.77 -11.67
C ASN A 27 -26.38 24.16 -12.27
N THR A 28 -27.16 24.20 -13.34
CA THR A 28 -28.01 25.35 -13.67
C THR A 28 -29.22 24.85 -14.44
N VAL A 29 -30.33 24.58 -13.74
CA VAL A 29 -31.67 24.86 -14.26
C VAL A 29 -32.52 25.37 -13.11
N THR A 30 -32.75 26.67 -13.15
CA THR A 30 -33.85 27.40 -12.51
C THR A 30 -35.17 27.08 -13.23
N THR A 31 -36.24 26.81 -12.48
CA THR A 31 -37.58 27.39 -12.72
C THR A 31 -38.45 27.24 -11.47
N SER A 32 -39.19 28.31 -11.18
CA SER A 32 -40.11 28.49 -10.08
C SER A 32 -41.58 28.48 -10.56
N SER A 33 -42.46 28.18 -9.59
CA SER A 33 -43.84 28.65 -9.35
C SER A 33 -45.05 28.10 -10.14
N ASP A 34 -45.95 27.53 -9.33
CA ASP A 34 -47.42 27.68 -9.20
C ASP A 34 -48.44 26.93 -10.08
N GLY A 35 -49.40 26.30 -9.38
CA GLY A 35 -50.71 25.85 -9.90
C GLY A 35 -51.35 24.71 -9.09
N SER A 36 -52.39 25.03 -8.30
CA SER A 36 -53.18 24.21 -7.36
C SER A 36 -54.01 23.05 -7.95
N VAL A 37 -54.44 22.08 -7.12
CA VAL A 37 -55.82 21.89 -6.56
C VAL A 37 -55.95 20.51 -5.87
N ASP A 38 -56.71 20.54 -4.77
CA ASP A 38 -57.24 19.53 -3.83
C ASP A 38 -57.62 18.11 -4.32
N HIS A 39 -57.52 17.10 -3.43
CA HIS A 39 -58.62 16.66 -2.53
C HIS A 39 -58.35 15.29 -1.88
N SER A 40 -58.57 15.21 -0.54
CA SER A 40 -59.14 14.09 0.26
C SER A 40 -58.50 12.67 0.18
N GLY A 41 -58.30 11.91 1.25
CA GLY A 41 -58.62 12.06 2.66
C GLY A 41 -58.35 10.74 3.44
N LEU A 42 -58.38 10.86 4.77
CA LEU A 42 -58.71 9.86 5.81
C LEU A 42 -57.86 8.56 5.91
N GLN A 43 -57.00 8.45 6.94
CA GLN A 43 -57.25 7.88 8.30
C GLN A 43 -57.14 6.33 8.33
N VAL A 44 -56.16 5.73 9.06
CA VAL A 44 -56.19 5.34 10.51
C VAL A 44 -57.20 4.19 10.71
N ASP A 45 -56.99 3.02 11.33
CA ASP A 45 -56.16 2.50 12.43
C ASP A 45 -56.25 0.93 12.35
N SER A 46 -55.22 0.15 12.69
CA SER A 46 -54.94 -0.48 14.00
C SER A 46 -55.78 -1.70 14.44
N SER A 47 -55.04 -2.69 15.00
CA SER A 47 -55.46 -3.73 15.96
C SER A 47 -56.30 -4.90 15.38
N SER A 48 -56.31 -6.14 15.87
CA SER A 48 -55.56 -6.99 16.81
C SER A 48 -56.50 -8.19 17.02
N GLY A 49 -56.02 -9.42 17.25
CA GLY A 49 -56.91 -10.46 17.76
C GLY A 49 -56.49 -11.90 17.47
N VAL A 50 -55.76 -12.48 18.43
CA VAL A 50 -55.47 -13.91 18.55
C VAL A 50 -56.60 -14.56 19.37
N THR A 51 -57.12 -15.71 18.92
CA THR A 51 -57.80 -16.69 19.78
C THR A 51 -57.70 -18.09 19.18
N GLU A 52 -57.11 -19.02 19.95
CA GLU A 52 -57.16 -20.48 19.73
C GLU A 52 -58.55 -21.05 20.08
N PRO A 53 -58.98 -22.15 19.45
CA PRO A 53 -60.10 -22.97 19.91
C PRO A 53 -59.66 -24.29 20.57
N PRO A 54 -60.51 -24.91 21.41
CA PRO A 54 -60.23 -26.17 22.11
C PRO A 54 -60.56 -27.41 21.26
N ALA A 55 -60.03 -28.57 21.67
CA ALA A 55 -60.33 -29.91 21.16
C ALA A 55 -61.12 -30.73 22.21
N PRO A 56 -61.56 -31.98 21.92
CA PRO A 56 -62.19 -32.52 20.71
C PRO A 56 -63.55 -33.18 21.03
N ASP A 57 -64.35 -33.51 20.01
CA ASP A 57 -65.43 -34.49 20.17
C ASP A 57 -65.36 -35.57 19.07
N SER A 58 -65.54 -36.80 19.53
CA SER A 58 -65.48 -38.05 18.78
C SER A 58 -66.64 -38.19 17.81
N ASN A 59 -66.35 -38.53 16.55
CA ASN A 59 -67.21 -39.46 15.80
C ASN A 59 -66.47 -40.10 14.63
N GLY A 60 -66.55 -41.42 14.57
CA GLY A 60 -65.92 -42.24 13.56
C GLY A 60 -66.51 -42.01 12.17
N THR A 61 -65.64 -41.90 11.18
CA THR A 61 -66.00 -42.17 9.79
C THR A 61 -64.79 -42.82 9.11
N ARG A 62 -65.01 -44.02 8.59
CA ARG A 62 -64.06 -44.87 7.88
C ARG A 62 -63.70 -44.21 6.55
N VAL A 63 -62.47 -43.71 6.41
CA VAL A 63 -61.92 -43.21 5.14
C VAL A 63 -60.93 -44.22 4.58
N GLN A 64 -61.10 -44.57 3.31
CA GLN A 64 -60.27 -45.50 2.54
C GLN A 64 -58.83 -44.96 2.38
N SER A 65 -57.85 -45.85 2.47
CA SER A 65 -56.43 -45.55 2.26
C SER A 65 -56.16 -44.97 0.86
N PRO A 66 -55.40 -43.86 0.72
CA PRO A 66 -54.90 -43.44 -0.58
C PRO A 66 -53.74 -44.35 -1.01
N ALA A 67 -53.65 -44.61 -2.32
CA ALA A 67 -52.56 -45.36 -2.93
C ALA A 67 -51.20 -44.71 -2.64
N ALA A 68 -50.19 -45.54 -2.36
CA ALA A 68 -48.81 -45.10 -2.14
C ALA A 68 -48.25 -44.44 -3.39
N VAL A 69 -47.99 -43.13 -3.31
CA VAL A 69 -47.19 -42.41 -4.30
C VAL A 69 -45.72 -42.70 -4.00
N THR A 70 -45.08 -43.51 -4.84
CA THR A 70 -43.63 -43.73 -4.80
C THR A 70 -42.93 -42.45 -5.24
N LEU A 71 -42.36 -41.71 -4.28
CA LEU A 71 -41.46 -40.60 -4.58
C LEU A 71 -40.18 -41.15 -5.23
N PRO A 72 -39.63 -40.47 -6.25
CA PRO A 72 -38.35 -40.88 -6.85
C PRO A 72 -37.24 -40.77 -5.79
N PRO A 73 -36.21 -41.63 -5.85
CA PRO A 73 -35.14 -41.62 -4.88
C PRO A 73 -34.42 -40.26 -4.93
N TYR A 74 -34.33 -39.64 -3.76
CA TYR A 74 -33.56 -38.42 -3.54
C TYR A 74 -32.08 -38.73 -3.83
N THR A 75 -31.60 -38.36 -5.02
CA THR A 75 -30.16 -38.37 -5.33
C THR A 75 -29.52 -37.18 -4.64
N GLY A 76 -29.40 -37.25 -3.32
CA GLY A 76 -28.48 -36.40 -2.58
C GLY A 76 -27.08 -36.73 -3.07
N SER A 77 -26.48 -35.82 -3.82
CA SER A 77 -25.07 -35.90 -4.20
C SER A 77 -24.21 -35.80 -2.93
N TYR A 78 -23.98 -36.93 -2.28
CA TYR A 78 -22.92 -37.04 -1.28
C TYR A 78 -21.60 -36.77 -2.00
N GLN A 79 -21.11 -35.52 -1.95
CA GLN A 79 -19.74 -35.23 -2.31
C GLN A 79 -18.86 -36.07 -1.38
N GLN A 80 -18.19 -37.07 -1.93
CA GLN A 80 -17.20 -37.83 -1.19
C GLN A 80 -16.14 -36.86 -0.65
N PRO A 81 -15.71 -37.01 0.62
CA PRO A 81 -14.63 -36.20 1.16
C PRO A 81 -13.40 -36.32 0.24
N LEU A 82 -12.85 -35.16 -0.15
CA LEU A 82 -11.64 -35.08 -0.98
C LEU A 82 -10.55 -35.99 -0.40
N SER A 83 -9.85 -36.74 -1.26
CA SER A 83 -8.65 -37.48 -0.85
C SER A 83 -7.64 -36.51 -0.21
N ASP A 84 -6.80 -37.01 0.69
CA ASP A 84 -5.78 -36.17 1.32
C ASP A 84 -4.85 -35.53 0.28
N GLU A 85 -4.57 -36.22 -0.83
CA GLU A 85 -3.84 -35.67 -1.97
C GLU A 85 -4.56 -34.46 -2.62
N ALA A 86 -5.87 -34.56 -2.85
CA ALA A 86 -6.65 -33.47 -3.43
C ALA A 86 -6.76 -32.28 -2.46
N ARG A 87 -6.80 -32.55 -1.15
CA ARG A 87 -6.79 -31.51 -0.10
C ARG A 87 -5.43 -30.80 -0.04
N ILE A 88 -4.33 -31.55 -0.09
CA ILE A 88 -2.97 -30.98 -0.14
C ILE A 88 -2.84 -30.08 -1.37
N LYS A 89 -3.24 -30.56 -2.56
CA LYS A 89 -3.16 -29.78 -3.79
C LYS A 89 -3.93 -28.46 -3.68
N LYS A 90 -5.18 -28.50 -3.20
CA LYS A 90 -5.99 -27.30 -3.00
C LYS A 90 -5.36 -26.31 -2.01
N GLN A 91 -4.77 -26.80 -0.92
CA GLN A 91 -4.08 -25.94 0.04
C GLN A 91 -2.78 -25.36 -0.51
N GLN A 92 -2.07 -26.12 -1.35
CA GLN A 92 -0.89 -25.63 -2.05
C GLN A 92 -1.23 -24.50 -3.02
N GLU A 93 -2.29 -24.66 -3.82
CA GLU A 93 -2.79 -23.62 -4.73
C GLU A 93 -3.18 -22.34 -3.97
N LEU A 94 -3.83 -22.47 -2.80
CA LEU A 94 -4.12 -21.33 -1.94
C LEU A 94 -2.84 -20.66 -1.44
N PHE A 95 -1.86 -21.44 -0.98
CA PHE A 95 -0.60 -20.89 -0.49
C PHE A 95 0.17 -20.16 -1.59
N ASP A 96 0.24 -20.74 -2.79
CA ASP A 96 0.86 -20.10 -3.96
C ASP A 96 0.14 -18.79 -4.33
N SER A 97 -1.20 -18.76 -4.29
CA SER A 97 -1.97 -17.54 -4.50
C SER A 97 -1.67 -16.45 -3.46
N VAL A 98 -1.45 -16.81 -2.19
CA VAL A 98 -1.06 -15.86 -1.14
C VAL A 98 0.34 -15.29 -1.41
N ILE A 99 1.27 -16.14 -1.87
CA ILE A 99 2.63 -15.72 -2.20
C ILE A 99 2.62 -14.76 -3.40
N ASP A 100 1.91 -15.11 -4.46
CA ASP A 100 1.79 -14.28 -5.67
C ASP A 100 1.11 -12.93 -5.34
N GLY A 101 0.08 -12.95 -4.50
CA GLY A 101 -0.56 -11.75 -3.97
C GLY A 101 0.44 -10.84 -3.26
N GLN A 102 1.28 -11.38 -2.37
CA GLN A 102 2.29 -10.58 -1.68
C GLN A 102 3.35 -10.04 -2.66
N LEU A 103 3.89 -10.89 -3.54
CA LEU A 103 4.90 -10.49 -4.52
C LEU A 103 4.40 -9.42 -5.49
N GLY A 104 3.09 -9.39 -5.77
CA GLY A 104 2.45 -8.34 -6.58
C GLY A 104 2.29 -6.99 -5.87
N THR A 105 2.46 -6.93 -4.55
CA THR A 105 2.29 -5.69 -3.76
C THR A 105 3.60 -5.03 -3.33
N ILE A 106 4.70 -5.78 -3.30
CA ILE A 106 6.03 -5.28 -2.93
C ILE A 106 6.81 -4.79 -4.17
N PRO A 107 7.92 -4.05 -3.99
CA PRO A 107 8.76 -3.65 -5.11
C PRO A 107 9.28 -4.83 -5.93
N VAL A 108 9.41 -4.62 -7.25
CA VAL A 108 9.86 -5.64 -8.23
C VAL A 108 11.29 -6.14 -7.99
N ARG A 109 12.09 -5.38 -7.24
CA ARG A 109 13.43 -5.79 -6.78
C ARG A 109 13.67 -5.29 -5.37
N LEU A 110 14.37 -6.10 -4.58
CA LEU A 110 14.83 -5.76 -3.23
C LEU A 110 16.29 -6.19 -3.06
N ILE A 111 17.04 -5.47 -2.24
CA ILE A 111 18.40 -5.84 -1.85
C ILE A 111 18.30 -6.77 -0.63
N ASP A 112 18.92 -7.94 -0.70
CA ASP A 112 19.13 -8.77 0.49
C ASP A 112 20.21 -8.13 1.35
N THR A 113 19.86 -7.59 2.50
CA THR A 113 20.79 -6.90 3.39
C THR A 113 21.86 -7.83 3.96
N LEU A 114 21.63 -9.15 3.95
CA LEU A 114 22.62 -10.14 4.36
C LEU A 114 23.74 -10.28 3.34
N SER A 115 23.41 -10.58 2.08
CA SER A 115 24.41 -10.81 1.03
C SER A 115 24.79 -9.54 0.26
N GLY A 116 23.99 -8.48 0.34
CA GLY A 116 24.11 -7.28 -0.49
C GLY A 116 23.65 -7.49 -1.94
N LYS A 117 23.00 -8.61 -2.26
CA LYS A 117 22.60 -8.92 -3.64
C LYS A 117 21.26 -8.26 -3.98
N LEU A 118 21.18 -7.62 -5.15
CA LEU A 118 19.90 -7.20 -5.72
C LEU A 118 19.14 -8.43 -6.23
N CYS A 119 17.94 -8.66 -5.68
CA CYS A 119 17.12 -9.81 -5.99
C CYS A 119 15.87 -9.38 -6.78
N SER A 120 15.63 -10.02 -7.92
CA SER A 120 14.38 -9.93 -8.68
C SER A 120 13.23 -10.66 -7.98
N THR A 121 11.98 -10.41 -8.38
CA THR A 121 10.79 -11.14 -7.89
C THR A 121 10.95 -12.67 -7.95
N GLY A 122 11.56 -13.21 -9.01
CA GLY A 122 11.82 -14.65 -9.12
C GLY A 122 12.83 -15.17 -8.10
N GLU A 123 13.89 -14.41 -7.83
CA GLU A 123 14.88 -14.74 -6.81
C GLU A 123 14.32 -14.58 -5.38
N LEU A 124 13.47 -13.58 -5.16
CA LEU A 124 12.72 -13.40 -3.91
C LEU A 124 11.86 -14.63 -3.62
N TYR A 125 11.10 -15.09 -4.62
CA TYR A 125 10.30 -16.32 -4.53
C TYR A 125 11.15 -17.56 -4.25
N ALA A 126 12.27 -17.74 -4.97
CA ALA A 126 13.17 -18.87 -4.76
C ALA A 126 13.72 -18.90 -3.32
N ARG A 127 14.15 -17.74 -2.80
CA ARG A 127 14.64 -17.59 -1.42
C ARG A 127 13.55 -17.81 -0.38
N PHE A 128 12.31 -17.44 -0.68
CA PHE A 128 11.18 -17.75 0.21
C PHE A 128 10.96 -19.25 0.34
N LYS A 129 11.00 -20.01 -0.77
CA LYS A 129 10.82 -21.47 -0.74
C LYS A 129 11.88 -22.20 0.10
N GLU A 130 13.09 -21.64 0.18
CA GLU A 130 14.18 -22.19 0.99
C GLU A 130 14.09 -21.79 2.48
N SER A 131 13.27 -20.78 2.78
CA SER A 131 13.16 -20.18 4.10
C SER A 131 12.49 -21.09 5.12
N ARG A 132 12.69 -20.74 6.40
CA ARG A 132 11.99 -21.38 7.52
C ARG A 132 10.49 -21.13 7.46
N ASN A 133 10.06 -19.91 7.12
CA ASN A 133 8.65 -19.52 6.99
C ASN A 133 7.88 -20.45 6.04
N TYR A 134 8.44 -20.70 4.85
CA TYR A 134 7.82 -21.60 3.87
C TYR A 134 7.75 -23.04 4.38
N LYS A 135 8.85 -23.57 4.93
CA LYS A 135 8.92 -24.93 5.50
C LYS A 135 7.94 -25.14 6.65
N GLU A 136 7.76 -24.13 7.49
CA GLU A 136 6.81 -24.17 8.61
C GLU A 136 5.36 -24.28 8.11
N VAL A 137 4.97 -23.50 7.10
CA VAL A 137 3.64 -23.62 6.47
C VAL A 137 3.48 -24.98 5.79
N GLN A 138 4.48 -25.40 5.01
CA GLN A 138 4.48 -26.69 4.29
C GLN A 138 4.26 -27.88 5.22
N THR A 139 4.92 -27.91 6.38
CA THR A 139 4.80 -29.01 7.35
C THR A 139 3.36 -29.17 7.87
N LYS A 140 2.56 -28.10 7.87
CA LYS A 140 1.17 -28.09 8.34
C LYS A 140 0.17 -27.70 7.23
N ILE A 141 0.52 -27.85 5.95
CA ILE A 141 -0.24 -27.30 4.81
C ILE A 141 -1.73 -27.70 4.80
N ILE A 142 -2.06 -28.92 5.22
CA ILE A 142 -3.45 -29.42 5.29
C ILE A 142 -4.29 -28.65 6.34
N ARG A 143 -3.66 -28.20 7.43
CA ARG A 143 -4.31 -27.55 8.57
C ARG A 143 -4.14 -26.04 8.58
N ALA A 144 -3.17 -25.51 7.85
CA ALA A 144 -2.93 -24.09 7.74
C ALA A 144 -4.15 -23.39 7.14
N ASN A 145 -4.59 -22.31 7.77
CA ASN A 145 -5.54 -21.40 7.14
C ASN A 145 -4.81 -20.27 6.41
N GLU A 146 -5.53 -19.57 5.54
CA GLU A 146 -5.01 -18.46 4.74
C GLU A 146 -4.34 -17.37 5.59
N LYS A 147 -4.88 -17.06 6.78
CA LYS A 147 -4.29 -16.07 7.68
C LYS A 147 -2.92 -16.51 8.18
N GLU A 148 -2.74 -17.77 8.55
CA GLU A 148 -1.43 -18.30 8.95
C GLU A 148 -0.43 -18.29 7.79
N MET A 149 -0.88 -18.63 6.58
CA MET A 149 -0.06 -18.54 5.37
C MET A 149 0.39 -17.11 5.14
N LYS A 150 -0.55 -16.15 5.20
CA LYS A 150 -0.28 -14.72 5.02
C LYS A 150 0.72 -14.21 6.05
N VAL A 151 0.55 -14.55 7.33
CA VAL A 151 1.51 -14.15 8.39
C VAL A 151 2.93 -14.63 8.07
N ALA A 152 3.09 -15.87 7.63
CA ALA A 152 4.41 -16.42 7.30
C ALA A 152 5.03 -15.75 6.06
N VAL A 153 4.22 -15.44 5.05
CA VAL A 153 4.61 -14.75 3.81
C VAL A 153 4.98 -13.30 4.12
N ASP A 154 4.09 -12.56 4.77
CA ASP A 154 4.30 -11.15 5.17
C ASP A 154 5.60 -11.00 5.96
N ALA A 155 5.78 -11.82 7.01
CA ALA A 155 6.96 -11.78 7.87
C ALA A 155 8.28 -12.02 7.11
N PHE A 156 8.25 -12.81 6.03
CA PHE A 156 9.45 -13.02 5.23
C PHE A 156 9.74 -11.85 4.29
N PHE A 157 8.70 -11.20 3.77
CA PHE A 157 8.82 -10.11 2.80
C PHE A 157 8.83 -8.72 3.44
N GLU A 158 8.95 -8.61 4.76
CA GLU A 158 9.17 -7.34 5.45
C GLU A 158 10.42 -6.62 4.91
N TYR A 159 10.26 -5.36 4.54
CA TYR A 159 11.32 -4.57 3.91
C TYR A 159 11.43 -3.17 4.50
N ALA A 160 12.67 -2.68 4.52
CA ALA A 160 13.01 -1.31 4.82
C ALA A 160 13.08 -0.48 3.53
N MET A 161 12.54 0.73 3.55
CA MET A 161 12.67 1.71 2.47
C MET A 161 13.68 2.78 2.84
N LEU A 162 14.53 3.17 1.89
CA LEU A 162 15.35 4.36 2.02
C LEU A 162 14.59 5.57 1.51
N SER A 163 14.43 6.56 2.38
CA SER A 163 14.06 7.92 1.97
C SER A 163 15.28 8.82 2.14
N HIS A 164 15.62 9.59 1.11
CA HIS A 164 16.79 10.46 1.16
C HIS A 164 16.67 11.63 0.18
N ARG A 165 17.66 12.52 0.20
CA ARG A 165 17.83 13.55 -0.83
C ARG A 165 19.00 13.16 -1.74
N TRP A 166 18.76 13.15 -3.05
CA TRP A 166 19.86 13.02 -4.02
C TRP A 166 20.81 14.20 -3.88
N SER A 167 22.11 13.96 -3.87
CA SER A 167 23.06 15.06 -3.91
C SER A 167 22.85 15.92 -5.16
N THR A 168 23.25 17.19 -5.10
CA THR A 168 23.16 18.13 -6.25
C THR A 168 24.20 17.84 -7.32
N THR A 169 25.15 16.96 -7.03
CA THR A 169 26.13 16.40 -7.97
C THR A 169 25.58 15.09 -8.52
N VAL A 170 25.59 14.95 -9.85
CA VAL A 170 25.01 13.82 -10.62
C VAL A 170 25.69 12.47 -10.31
N GLU A 171 26.75 12.49 -9.50
CA GLU A 171 27.69 11.39 -9.26
C GLU A 171 27.64 10.82 -7.83
N ASP A 172 26.50 10.91 -7.13
CA ASP A 172 26.42 10.46 -5.72
C ASP A 172 25.38 9.37 -5.41
N GLU A 173 24.80 8.68 -6.39
CA GLU A 173 23.93 7.51 -6.10
C GLU A 173 24.23 6.33 -7.01
N PRO A 174 24.23 5.10 -6.47
CA PRO A 174 24.24 3.92 -7.30
C PRO A 174 22.92 3.87 -8.07
N THR A 175 23.02 3.56 -9.36
CA THR A 175 21.86 3.31 -10.23
C THR A 175 21.66 1.82 -10.39
N TYR A 176 20.55 1.40 -11.00
CA TYR A 176 20.32 -0.01 -11.32
C TYR A 176 21.47 -0.60 -12.13
N ASP A 177 21.97 0.14 -13.14
CA ASP A 177 23.08 -0.31 -13.99
C ASP A 177 24.39 -0.51 -13.23
N HIS A 178 24.62 0.24 -12.15
CA HIS A 178 25.82 0.07 -11.33
C HIS A 178 25.80 -1.18 -10.45
N ILE A 179 24.62 -1.73 -10.16
CA ILE A 179 24.47 -2.86 -9.22
C ILE A 179 23.91 -4.13 -9.88
N LYS A 180 23.33 -4.04 -11.08
CA LYS A 180 22.78 -5.19 -11.77
C LYS A 180 23.92 -6.14 -12.19
N GLY A 181 23.80 -7.42 -11.85
CA GLY A 181 24.81 -8.42 -12.14
C GLY A 181 25.98 -8.47 -11.14
N GLU A 182 26.01 -7.57 -10.17
CA GLU A 182 26.99 -7.62 -9.07
C GLU A 182 26.56 -8.65 -8.02
N GLU A 183 27.52 -9.38 -7.47
CA GLU A 183 27.26 -10.38 -6.43
C GLU A 183 26.86 -9.73 -5.10
N SER A 184 27.46 -8.58 -4.78
CA SER A 184 27.18 -7.83 -3.56
C SER A 184 27.47 -6.35 -3.70
N ILE A 185 26.54 -5.51 -3.24
CA ILE A 185 26.79 -4.08 -3.08
C ILE A 185 27.92 -3.77 -2.08
N TYR A 186 28.28 -4.71 -1.19
CA TYR A 186 29.34 -4.51 -0.19
C TYR A 186 30.74 -4.61 -0.77
N ASP A 187 30.89 -5.27 -1.92
CA ASP A 187 32.18 -5.41 -2.62
C ASP A 187 32.44 -4.24 -3.58
N LEU A 188 31.42 -3.43 -3.85
CA LEU A 188 31.50 -2.26 -4.70
C LEU A 188 32.23 -1.10 -4.01
N LYS A 189 33.26 -0.57 -4.68
CA LYS A 189 34.09 0.55 -4.19
C LYS A 189 33.97 1.84 -4.99
N THR A 190 33.54 1.73 -6.24
CA THR A 190 33.57 2.80 -7.24
C THR A 190 32.23 3.42 -7.64
N PRO A 191 31.03 2.87 -7.30
CA PRO A 191 29.82 3.57 -7.64
C PRO A 191 29.70 4.87 -6.83
N PRO A 192 29.30 5.97 -7.48
CA PRO A 192 28.62 7.11 -6.85
C PRO A 192 27.84 6.76 -5.58
N GLY A 193 28.21 7.36 -4.44
CA GLY A 193 27.48 7.25 -3.16
C GLY A 193 27.13 5.84 -2.67
N ILE A 194 27.89 4.82 -3.09
CA ILE A 194 27.67 3.44 -2.66
C ILE A 194 27.70 3.28 -1.14
N GLU A 195 28.55 4.05 -0.45
CA GLU A 195 28.66 4.04 1.01
C GLU A 195 27.31 4.31 1.67
N LYS A 196 26.54 5.26 1.15
CA LYS A 196 25.22 5.57 1.70
C LYS A 196 24.25 4.40 1.57
N LEU A 197 24.24 3.71 0.42
CA LEU A 197 23.43 2.52 0.22
C LEU A 197 23.88 1.36 1.14
N GLN A 198 25.18 1.17 1.29
CA GLN A 198 25.78 0.16 2.16
C GLN A 198 25.41 0.42 3.62
N GLN A 199 25.50 1.68 4.09
CA GLN A 199 25.13 2.06 5.45
C GLN A 199 23.63 1.90 5.69
N PHE A 200 22.78 2.28 4.72
CA PHE A 200 21.35 1.99 4.78
C PHE A 200 21.08 0.49 4.96
N CYS A 201 21.68 -0.37 4.13
CA CYS A 201 21.51 -1.82 4.23
C CYS A 201 22.05 -2.38 5.56
N LYS A 202 23.15 -1.82 6.07
CA LYS A 202 23.70 -2.16 7.39
C LYS A 202 22.72 -1.82 8.50
N VAL A 203 22.16 -0.62 8.52
CA VAL A 203 21.16 -0.18 9.50
C VAL A 203 19.89 -1.03 9.41
N ALA A 204 19.40 -1.32 8.21
CA ALA A 204 18.25 -2.20 8.00
C ALA A 204 18.51 -3.60 8.60
N ARG A 205 19.68 -4.19 8.31
CA ARG A 205 20.10 -5.49 8.85
C ARG A 205 20.23 -5.50 10.38
N GLU A 206 20.84 -4.48 10.96
CA GLU A 206 20.97 -4.32 12.41
C GLU A 206 19.60 -4.18 13.12
N ASN A 207 18.57 -3.81 12.37
CA ASN A 207 17.18 -3.74 12.81
C ASN A 207 16.33 -4.91 12.30
N HIS A 208 16.96 -6.01 11.91
CA HIS A 208 16.33 -7.28 11.51
C HIS A 208 15.51 -7.24 10.21
N PHE A 209 15.68 -6.21 9.37
CA PHE A 209 15.11 -6.19 8.03
C PHE A 209 16.05 -6.89 7.05
N ARG A 210 15.60 -8.03 6.52
CA ARG A 210 16.35 -8.75 5.48
C ARG A 210 16.32 -8.03 4.15
N TRP A 211 15.22 -7.35 3.84
CA TRP A 211 15.03 -6.70 2.55
C TRP A 211 15.13 -5.20 2.66
N ALA A 212 15.79 -4.59 1.69
CA ALA A 212 15.99 -3.15 1.60
C ALA A 212 15.65 -2.66 0.19
N TRP A 213 15.14 -1.43 0.08
CA TRP A 213 14.79 -0.82 -1.18
C TRP A 213 15.28 0.63 -1.29
N SER A 214 15.78 0.99 -2.47
CA SER A 214 16.15 2.36 -2.86
C SER A 214 15.69 2.63 -4.27
N ASP A 215 14.99 3.74 -4.51
CA ASP A 215 14.45 4.10 -5.82
C ASP A 215 15.53 4.26 -6.89
N THR A 216 16.74 4.65 -6.47
CA THR A 216 17.88 4.92 -7.36
C THR A 216 18.37 3.66 -8.06
N CYS A 217 18.38 2.52 -7.37
CA CYS A 217 19.03 1.31 -7.82
C CYS A 217 18.12 0.08 -7.91
N CYS A 218 16.96 0.08 -7.27
CA CYS A 218 15.99 -1.02 -7.39
C CYS A 218 15.07 -0.87 -8.62
N ILE A 219 14.99 0.32 -9.21
CA ILE A 219 14.22 0.62 -10.42
C ILE A 219 15.16 0.74 -11.62
N ASP A 220 14.87 0.01 -12.69
CA ASP A 220 15.47 0.22 -14.01
C ASP A 220 14.86 1.47 -14.66
N LYS A 221 15.48 2.62 -14.42
CA LYS A 221 15.04 3.91 -14.97
C LYS A 221 15.23 4.02 -16.49
N THR A 222 15.91 3.05 -17.12
CA THR A 222 16.05 2.99 -18.59
C THR A 222 14.86 2.27 -19.25
N ASN A 223 14.13 1.46 -18.48
CA ASN A 223 12.89 0.82 -18.92
C ASN A 223 11.69 1.71 -18.59
N ASN A 224 11.15 2.39 -19.61
CA ASN A 224 10.02 3.31 -19.43
C ASN A 224 8.77 2.64 -18.85
N VAL A 225 8.49 1.38 -19.19
CA VAL A 225 7.32 0.66 -18.65
C VAL A 225 7.50 0.46 -17.16
N GLU A 226 8.65 -0.07 -16.75
CA GLU A 226 8.96 -0.28 -15.34
C GLU A 226 8.98 1.04 -14.55
N LEU A 227 9.57 2.09 -15.12
CA LEU A 227 9.64 3.40 -14.48
C LEU A 227 8.24 3.97 -14.21
N GLN A 228 7.32 3.90 -15.18
CA GLN A 228 5.95 4.39 -14.98
C GLN A 228 5.20 3.56 -13.93
N GLU A 229 5.27 2.23 -14.02
CA GLU A 229 4.63 1.35 -13.03
C GLU A 229 5.20 1.57 -11.62
N SER A 230 6.51 1.79 -11.51
CA SER A 230 7.16 2.10 -10.24
C SER A 230 6.69 3.43 -9.66
N ILE A 231 6.63 4.48 -10.48
CA ILE A 231 6.12 5.80 -10.06
C ILE A 231 4.70 5.69 -9.51
N ILE A 232 3.84 4.92 -10.17
CA ILE A 232 2.45 4.72 -9.74
C ILE A 232 2.37 3.88 -8.46
N SER A 233 3.30 2.95 -8.25
CA SER A 233 3.31 2.01 -7.13
C SER A 233 4.03 2.54 -5.87
N MET A 234 4.94 3.51 -6.02
CA MET A 234 5.82 4.00 -4.95
C MET A 234 5.09 4.37 -3.66
N PHE A 235 3.97 5.08 -3.76
CA PHE A 235 3.18 5.43 -2.56
C PHE A 235 2.76 4.18 -1.78
N SER A 236 2.26 3.15 -2.49
CA SER A 236 1.88 1.90 -1.85
C SER A 236 3.06 1.13 -1.29
N TRP A 237 4.22 1.16 -1.96
CA TRP A 237 5.43 0.53 -1.45
C TRP A 237 5.92 1.23 -0.17
N TYR A 238 5.89 2.56 -0.10
CA TYR A 238 6.17 3.26 1.15
C TYR A 238 5.14 2.92 2.23
N ARG A 239 3.85 2.85 1.88
CA ARG A 239 2.76 2.51 2.81
C ARG A 239 2.87 1.10 3.36
N LEU A 240 3.30 0.14 2.54
CA LEU A 240 3.43 -1.28 2.89
C LEU A 240 4.81 -1.64 3.45
N SER A 241 5.77 -0.72 3.41
CA SER A 241 7.07 -0.93 4.04
C SER A 241 6.94 -1.12 5.54
N SER A 242 7.77 -2.01 6.09
CA SER A 242 7.81 -2.26 7.53
C SER A 242 8.46 -1.10 8.27
N VAL A 243 9.40 -0.41 7.62
CA VAL A 243 9.99 0.84 8.08
C VAL A 243 10.45 1.68 6.89
N THR A 244 10.32 2.99 7.01
CA THR A 244 11.04 3.94 6.17
C THR A 244 12.16 4.59 6.98
N ILE A 245 13.39 4.35 6.56
CA ILE A 245 14.60 4.95 7.13
C ILE A 245 14.89 6.21 6.33
N THR A 246 14.70 7.36 6.95
CA THR A 246 14.91 8.68 6.33
C THR A 246 16.30 9.18 6.70
N TYR A 247 17.21 9.17 5.73
CA TYR A 247 18.57 9.69 5.88
C TYR A 247 18.64 11.17 5.53
N LEU A 248 19.07 11.99 6.49
CA LEU A 248 19.16 13.43 6.40
C LEU A 248 20.63 13.86 6.38
N SER A 249 21.17 14.04 5.17
CA SER A 249 22.59 14.33 4.94
C SER A 249 23.05 15.71 5.44
N ASP A 250 22.12 16.60 5.76
CA ASP A 250 22.35 17.97 6.22
C ASP A 250 22.03 18.16 7.72
N VAL A 251 21.72 17.09 8.45
CA VAL A 251 21.29 17.16 9.86
C VAL A 251 22.36 16.63 10.80
N THR A 252 22.71 17.45 11.79
CA THR A 252 23.60 17.11 12.92
C THR A 252 22.93 17.33 14.29
N ASP A 253 21.90 18.17 14.34
CA ASP A 253 21.21 18.67 15.52
C ASP A 253 19.76 19.08 15.17
N GLU A 254 19.02 19.61 16.14
CA GLU A 254 17.61 20.01 15.96
C GLU A 254 17.45 21.21 15.02
N GLU A 255 18.37 22.18 15.06
CA GLU A 255 18.28 23.38 14.21
C GLU A 255 18.44 23.00 12.74
N SER A 256 19.42 22.15 12.44
CA SER A 256 19.61 21.59 11.09
C SER A 256 18.48 20.66 10.68
N PHE A 257 17.87 19.89 11.61
CA PHE A 257 16.67 19.09 11.32
C PHE A 257 15.51 19.96 10.85
N ARG A 258 15.20 21.04 11.58
CA ARG A 258 14.15 22.02 11.23
C ARG A 258 14.37 22.64 9.85
N ASN A 259 15.62 22.87 9.48
CA ASN A 259 15.99 23.50 8.21
C ASN A 259 16.36 22.50 7.11
N SER A 260 16.15 21.18 7.35
CA SER A 260 16.61 20.16 6.41
C SER A 260 15.94 20.32 5.05
N VAL A 261 16.77 20.30 4.01
CA VAL A 261 16.32 20.38 2.61
C VAL A 261 15.43 19.21 2.22
N TRP A 262 15.47 18.10 2.97
CA TRP A 262 14.59 16.95 2.75
C TRP A 262 13.10 17.35 2.83
N PHE A 263 12.72 18.23 3.76
CA PHE A 263 11.33 18.70 3.89
C PHE A 263 10.86 19.58 2.71
N THR A 264 11.79 20.10 1.92
CA THR A 264 11.49 20.99 0.79
C THR A 264 11.40 20.27 -0.55
N ARG A 265 11.63 18.95 -0.62
CA ARG A 265 11.54 18.18 -1.88
C ARG A 265 10.11 17.69 -2.08
N GLY A 266 9.60 17.72 -3.30
CA GLY A 266 8.25 17.25 -3.60
C GLY A 266 8.06 15.76 -3.25
N TRP A 267 8.91 14.90 -3.84
CA TRP A 267 8.83 13.44 -3.67
C TRP A 267 8.89 12.97 -2.22
N THR A 268 9.60 13.66 -1.33
CA THR A 268 9.70 13.29 0.09
C THR A 268 8.39 13.48 0.86
N LEU A 269 7.38 14.14 0.27
CA LEU A 269 6.05 14.24 0.88
C LEU A 269 5.42 12.87 1.02
N GLN A 270 5.36 12.08 -0.06
CA GLN A 270 4.82 10.72 0.00
C GLN A 270 5.68 9.82 0.90
N GLU A 271 6.99 10.02 0.91
CA GLU A 271 7.93 9.27 1.77
C GLU A 271 7.73 9.60 3.26
N LEU A 272 7.13 10.75 3.59
CA LEU A 272 6.78 11.14 4.95
C LEU A 272 5.40 10.59 5.37
N ILE A 273 4.38 10.82 4.53
CA ILE A 273 2.97 10.61 4.91
C ILE A 273 2.48 9.18 4.60
N ALA A 274 3.08 8.49 3.64
CA ALA A 274 2.66 7.14 3.28
C ALA A 274 3.06 6.08 4.33
N PRO A 275 4.31 6.03 4.83
CA PRO A 275 4.73 4.92 5.69
C PRO A 275 4.00 4.86 7.02
N GLY A 276 3.77 3.67 7.54
CA GLY A 276 3.27 3.48 8.91
C GLY A 276 4.33 3.74 10.00
N LEU A 277 5.61 3.59 9.65
CA LEU A 277 6.75 3.71 10.57
C LEU A 277 7.89 4.48 9.89
N VAL A 278 8.37 5.55 10.52
CA VAL A 278 9.51 6.35 10.03
C VAL A 278 10.57 6.47 11.12
N TRP A 279 11.82 6.26 10.73
CA TRP A 279 13.00 6.56 11.55
C TRP A 279 13.89 7.57 10.84
N PHE A 280 14.14 8.71 11.48
CA PHE A 280 15.08 9.72 11.00
C PHE A 280 16.50 9.39 11.45
N TYR A 281 17.44 9.47 10.51
CA TYR A 281 18.87 9.29 10.70
C TYR A 281 19.60 10.56 10.28
N LYS A 282 20.57 10.97 11.09
CA LYS A 282 21.43 12.12 10.85
C LYS A 282 22.51 11.80 9.80
N LYS A 283 23.28 12.81 9.43
CA LYS A 283 24.38 12.72 8.45
C LYS A 283 25.40 11.62 8.77
N ASP A 284 25.64 11.34 10.05
CA ASP A 284 26.59 10.33 10.53
C ASP A 284 25.97 8.94 10.72
N TRP A 285 24.75 8.71 10.23
CA TRP A 285 23.97 7.48 10.43
C TRP A 285 23.66 7.16 11.90
N THR A 286 23.75 8.14 12.80
CA THR A 286 23.17 8.00 14.14
C THR A 286 21.67 8.32 14.10
N PRO A 287 20.84 7.61 14.89
CA PRO A 287 19.42 7.87 14.94
C PRO A 287 19.16 9.28 15.51
N TYR A 288 18.18 10.00 14.95
CA TYR A 288 17.79 11.32 15.45
C TYR A 288 17.14 11.24 16.84
N ILE A 289 16.31 10.21 17.05
CA ILE A 289 15.82 9.78 18.36
C ILE A 289 16.32 8.35 18.59
N ASP A 290 16.95 8.10 19.74
CA ASP A 290 17.35 6.77 20.18
C ASP A 290 16.14 5.94 20.67
N SER A 291 15.24 5.67 19.73
CA SER A 291 14.03 4.87 19.93
C SER A 291 13.61 4.23 18.62
N LYS A 292 13.21 2.96 18.70
CA LYS A 292 12.64 2.22 17.58
C LYS A 292 11.14 2.43 17.41
N GLN A 293 10.52 3.29 18.23
CA GLN A 293 9.13 3.71 18.00
C GLN A 293 9.02 4.57 16.74
N ASN A 294 7.80 4.76 16.26
CA ASN A 294 7.57 5.66 15.13
C ASN A 294 7.90 7.10 15.51
N HIS A 295 8.88 7.71 14.85
CA HIS A 295 9.27 9.09 15.13
C HIS A 295 8.13 10.07 14.81
N LYS A 296 7.15 9.67 13.97
CA LYS A 296 5.91 10.44 13.75
C LYS A 296 4.91 10.38 14.92
N ASN A 297 5.20 9.62 15.97
CA ASN A 297 4.45 9.61 17.23
C ASN A 297 5.17 10.37 18.35
N ASP A 298 6.44 10.75 18.15
CA ASP A 298 7.17 11.53 19.14
C ASP A 298 6.65 12.99 19.14
N PRO A 299 6.16 13.52 20.27
CA PRO A 299 5.55 14.85 20.32
C PRO A 299 6.49 15.98 19.87
N HIS A 300 7.79 15.84 20.12
CA HIS A 300 8.78 16.85 19.78
C HIS A 300 9.07 16.85 18.28
N VAL A 301 9.30 15.68 17.69
CA VAL A 301 9.48 15.54 16.24
C VAL A 301 8.23 15.97 15.48
N VAL A 302 7.04 15.54 15.92
CA VAL A 302 5.77 15.95 15.31
C VAL A 302 5.62 17.47 15.31
N LYS A 303 5.91 18.13 16.43
CA LYS A 303 5.87 19.59 16.51
C LYS A 303 6.77 20.24 15.46
N ILE A 304 8.02 19.80 15.35
CA ILE A 304 8.96 20.35 14.37
C ILE A 304 8.47 20.10 12.94
N ILE A 305 8.06 18.86 12.63
CA ILE A 305 7.57 18.51 11.29
C ILE A 305 6.34 19.34 10.92
N SER A 306 5.38 19.50 11.84
CA SER A 306 4.18 20.30 11.61
C SER A 306 4.52 21.77 11.37
N GLU A 307 5.48 22.34 12.11
CA GLU A 307 5.94 23.72 11.93
C GLU A 307 6.61 23.95 10.56
N VAL A 308 7.37 22.97 10.05
CA VAL A 308 8.12 23.13 8.79
C VAL A 308 7.34 22.70 7.54
N THR A 309 6.39 21.78 7.68
CA THR A 309 5.63 21.21 6.55
C THR A 309 4.16 21.66 6.49
N SER A 310 3.63 22.26 7.56
CA SER A 310 2.19 22.54 7.73
C SER A 310 1.30 21.27 7.73
N ILE A 311 1.88 20.09 7.91
CA ILE A 311 1.16 18.82 8.02
C ILE A 311 0.86 18.57 9.48
N ASP A 312 -0.41 18.37 9.83
CA ASP A 312 -0.78 18.12 11.22
C ASP A 312 -0.44 16.68 11.66
N ALA A 313 -0.42 16.46 12.97
CA ALA A 313 -0.10 15.16 13.57
C ALA A 313 -1.02 14.02 13.11
N THR A 314 -2.28 14.34 12.77
CA THR A 314 -3.26 13.35 12.31
C THR A 314 -2.90 12.88 10.92
N ASP A 315 -2.60 13.80 9.99
CA ASP A 315 -2.22 13.44 8.63
C ASP A 315 -0.88 12.73 8.56
N LEU A 316 0.09 13.10 9.42
CA LEU A 316 1.38 12.41 9.47
C LEU A 316 1.23 10.90 9.74
N ASN A 317 0.22 10.49 10.52
CA ASN A 317 0.03 9.09 10.91
C ASN A 317 -1.15 8.38 10.26
N LYS A 318 -2.15 9.12 9.78
CA LYS A 318 -3.42 8.58 9.30
C LYS A 318 -3.80 9.11 7.92
N PHE A 319 -2.83 9.54 7.11
CA PHE A 319 -3.10 9.99 5.76
C PHE A 319 -3.88 8.92 4.97
N VAL A 320 -5.05 9.34 4.45
CA VAL A 320 -5.89 8.55 3.57
C VAL A 320 -5.72 9.06 2.15
N PRO A 321 -5.17 8.24 1.23
CA PRO A 321 -4.99 8.65 -0.15
C PRO A 321 -6.31 8.86 -0.90
N GLY A 322 -6.25 9.55 -2.03
CA GLY A 322 -7.37 9.75 -2.96
C GLY A 322 -7.83 11.19 -3.09
N LEU A 323 -8.47 11.49 -4.23
CA LEU A 323 -8.96 12.82 -4.63
C LEU A 323 -10.44 13.05 -4.32
N HIS A 324 -11.17 12.03 -3.84
CA HIS A 324 -12.60 12.11 -3.47
C HIS A 324 -12.78 12.75 -2.09
N VAL A 325 -12.05 13.83 -1.84
CA VAL A 325 -12.06 14.56 -0.58
C VAL A 325 -12.68 15.93 -0.82
N GLY A 326 -13.27 16.53 0.22
CA GLY A 326 -13.85 17.86 0.13
C GLY A 326 -12.82 18.91 -0.34
N SER A 327 -13.31 20.03 -0.89
CA SER A 327 -12.46 21.11 -1.41
C SER A 327 -11.46 21.66 -0.40
N ASP A 328 -11.81 21.64 0.89
CA ASP A 328 -10.91 22.10 1.97
C ASP A 328 -9.74 21.13 2.23
N GLU A 329 -9.96 19.83 2.08
CA GLU A 329 -8.89 18.83 2.17
C GLU A 329 -7.94 18.92 0.96
N VAL A 330 -8.47 19.24 -0.23
CA VAL A 330 -7.63 19.54 -1.40
C VAL A 330 -6.76 20.76 -1.14
N LYS A 331 -7.34 21.87 -0.64
CA LYS A 331 -6.58 23.08 -0.30
C LYS A 331 -5.50 22.79 0.76
N LYS A 332 -5.84 21.98 1.78
CA LYS A 332 -4.91 21.54 2.83
C LYS A 332 -3.72 20.82 2.22
N ARG A 333 -3.94 19.80 1.38
CA ARG A 333 -2.87 19.05 0.70
C ARG A 333 -2.04 19.93 -0.25
N MET A 334 -2.70 20.84 -0.97
CA MET A 334 -2.01 21.82 -1.80
C MET A 334 -1.09 22.74 -0.98
N SER A 335 -1.46 23.07 0.26
CA SER A 335 -0.61 23.86 1.15
C SER A 335 0.69 23.13 1.54
N TRP A 336 0.66 21.80 1.66
CA TRP A 336 1.87 20.99 1.94
C TRP A 336 2.86 20.97 0.79
N LEU A 337 2.35 21.17 -0.43
CA LEU A 337 3.16 21.28 -1.65
C LEU A 337 3.73 22.69 -1.84
N ALA A 338 3.12 23.72 -1.25
CA ALA A 338 3.50 25.11 -1.47
C ALA A 338 4.94 25.45 -1.05
N SER A 339 5.47 24.76 -0.03
CA SER A 339 6.87 24.90 0.41
C SER A 339 7.83 23.93 -0.28
N ARG A 340 7.33 23.05 -1.17
CA ARG A 340 8.09 21.99 -1.81
C ARG A 340 8.46 22.32 -3.25
N LYS A 341 9.61 21.80 -3.69
CA LYS A 341 10.15 21.93 -5.03
C LYS A 341 10.20 20.57 -5.71
N THR A 342 9.63 20.48 -6.90
CA THR A 342 9.78 19.34 -7.81
C THR A 342 10.62 19.73 -9.03
N ALA A 343 11.26 18.76 -9.66
CA ALA A 343 11.98 18.99 -10.91
C ALA A 343 11.01 19.12 -12.10
N LYS A 344 9.86 18.44 -12.04
CA LYS A 344 8.76 18.53 -13.02
C LYS A 344 7.45 18.90 -12.35
N ILE A 345 6.58 19.59 -13.08
CA ILE A 345 5.26 19.99 -12.56
C ILE A 345 4.38 18.75 -12.33
N GLU A 346 4.49 17.73 -13.19
CA GLU A 346 3.72 16.48 -13.06
C GLU A 346 4.01 15.73 -11.75
N ASP A 347 5.23 15.83 -11.23
CA ASP A 347 5.63 15.20 -9.96
C ASP A 347 4.80 15.70 -8.78
N MET A 348 4.30 16.94 -8.82
CA MET A 348 3.42 17.48 -7.77
C MET A 348 2.08 16.74 -7.72
N ALA A 349 1.55 16.33 -8.87
CA ALA A 349 0.31 15.57 -8.94
C ALA A 349 0.50 14.16 -8.36
N TYR A 350 1.61 13.50 -8.65
CA TYR A 350 1.93 12.19 -8.09
C TYR A 350 2.07 12.23 -6.57
N CYS A 351 2.72 13.26 -6.03
CA CYS A 351 2.83 13.46 -4.57
C CYS A 351 1.47 13.61 -3.87
N MET A 352 0.44 14.09 -4.59
CA MET A 352 -0.89 14.37 -4.02
C MET A 352 -1.86 13.18 -4.13
N MET A 353 -1.75 12.37 -5.18
CA MET A 353 -2.75 11.34 -5.50
C MET A 353 -2.63 10.08 -4.63
N GLY A 354 -1.41 9.70 -4.26
CA GLY A 354 -1.11 8.53 -3.43
C GLY A 354 -1.89 7.27 -3.85
N ARG A 355 -1.59 6.67 -4.99
CA ARG A 355 -2.41 5.55 -5.46
C ARG A 355 -2.15 4.30 -4.59
N LEU A 356 -3.22 3.69 -4.06
CA LEU A 356 -3.16 2.32 -3.52
C LEU A 356 -3.39 1.34 -4.67
N PRO A 357 -2.79 0.13 -4.63
CA PRO A 357 -3.15 -0.93 -5.57
C PRO A 357 -4.65 -1.18 -5.50
N PRO A 358 -5.31 -1.48 -6.64
CA PRO A 358 -6.70 -1.89 -6.63
C PRO A 358 -6.80 -3.20 -5.83
N PHE A 359 -7.40 -3.10 -4.64
CA PHE A 359 -7.89 -4.18 -3.76
C PHE A 359 -7.26 -5.58 -3.90
N GLY A 360 -6.55 -6.00 -2.85
CA GLY A 360 -6.44 -7.40 -2.42
C GLY A 360 -7.14 -7.55 -1.08
#